data_AF-A0AAD5HA55-F1
#
_entry.id   AF-A0AAD5HA55-F1
#
_cell.length_a   1.000
_cell.length_b   1.000
_cell.length_c   1.000
_cell.angle_alpha   90.00
_cell.angle_beta   90.00
_cell.angle_gamma   90.00
#
_symmetry.space_group_name_H-M   'P 1'
#
loop_
_entity.id
_entity.type
_entity.pdbx_description
1 polymer ?
#
loop_
_entity_poly.entity_id
_entity_poly.type
_entity_poly.pdbx_seq_one_letter_code
_entity_poly.pdbx_strand_id
1 'polypeptide(L)'
;MDLAAATSLRRRGAARWLPMRAPAGSFGKLLNMPNTRETVIWREVLPAACCDAVQADAAALAECPNYWVPRDVVEGREPAITAAEQIVQQLYQRLVAPRLAPHTDAFLGAEYWCQVYERGRGLGFHYDKDEHAMKEEGHMVNPIFSSVYYVTGSSEEGSLRQAPTVLCDQWFNHEEQCSEPENSAWSSFVFPRRNQYCLFGGCQAHGVLEAMPQEPGAGEQAPRIAFLVNWWAARPKSVVRATAEDVAAGRLAPASDVLALGFSGSGSEQEPPRVQFVCLDAPVLQEGELLPVDELLEQCGVRLCGEGAADALTIRHPGLTLFPLDDESVDASGPQLQVMAALMPQEEDEESGSDDEPAAQGTE
;
A
#
# COMPACT_ATOMS: atom_id res chain seq x y z
N MET A 1 25.69 20.04 -12.02
CA MET A 1 25.97 18.63 -11.73
C MET A 1 26.59 18.04 -12.98
N ASP A 2 27.77 17.43 -12.87
CA ASP A 2 28.44 16.78 -13.99
C ASP A 2 27.81 15.38 -14.17
N LEU A 3 26.91 15.24 -15.15
CA LEU A 3 26.06 14.06 -15.35
C LEU A 3 26.84 12.75 -15.63
N ALA A 4 28.15 12.83 -15.84
CA ALA A 4 28.99 11.68 -16.18
C ALA A 4 29.33 10.77 -14.99
N ALA A 5 29.01 11.14 -13.75
CA ALA A 5 29.29 10.32 -12.56
C ALA A 5 28.12 9.41 -12.12
N ALA A 6 26.90 9.61 -12.66
CA ALA A 6 25.71 8.83 -12.30
C ALA A 6 25.65 7.44 -12.99
N THR A 7 26.50 7.17 -13.98
CA THR A 7 26.50 5.92 -14.76
C THR A 7 27.10 4.70 -14.04
N SER A 8 27.49 4.84 -12.77
CA SER A 8 28.02 3.74 -11.94
C SER A 8 27.07 3.33 -10.79
N LEU A 9 25.76 3.52 -10.92
CA LEU A 9 24.80 2.81 -10.07
C LEU A 9 25.00 1.29 -10.29
N ARG A 10 25.56 0.61 -9.29
CA ARG A 10 25.60 -0.85 -9.26
C ARG A 10 24.17 -1.34 -9.14
N ARG A 11 23.58 -1.73 -10.28
CA ARG A 11 22.27 -2.38 -10.40
C ARG A 11 22.21 -3.61 -9.50
N ARG A 12 21.76 -3.46 -8.26
CA ARG A 12 21.18 -4.59 -7.51
C ARG A 12 19.77 -4.75 -8.04
N GLY A 13 19.47 -5.96 -8.52
CA GLY A 13 18.39 -6.20 -9.47
C GLY A 13 17.07 -5.55 -9.05
N ALA A 14 16.48 -4.79 -9.97
CA ALA A 14 15.04 -4.58 -9.98
C ALA A 14 14.40 -5.96 -9.79
N ALA A 15 13.41 -6.06 -8.89
CA ALA A 15 12.71 -7.31 -8.63
C ALA A 15 12.08 -7.80 -9.94
N ARG A 16 12.78 -8.71 -10.62
CA ARG A 16 12.35 -9.31 -11.88
C ARG A 16 11.26 -10.30 -11.52
N TRP A 17 10.02 -9.99 -11.88
CA TRP A 17 8.88 -10.87 -11.68
C TRP A 17 9.04 -12.08 -12.59
N LEU A 18 9.35 -13.25 -12.02
CA LEU A 18 9.40 -14.50 -12.78
C LEU A 18 7.95 -14.98 -13.01
N PRO A 19 7.48 -15.13 -14.25
CA PRO A 19 6.15 -15.68 -14.52
C PRO A 19 6.11 -17.16 -14.08
N MET A 20 5.28 -17.46 -13.09
CA MET A 20 5.00 -18.85 -12.68
C MET A 20 3.90 -19.43 -13.56
N ARG A 21 4.25 -20.36 -14.47
CA ARG A 21 3.26 -21.16 -15.20
C ARG A 21 2.71 -22.27 -14.29
N ALA A 22 1.47 -22.12 -13.82
CA ALA A 22 0.72 -23.18 -13.14
C ALA A 22 -0.11 -24.01 -14.14
N PRO A 23 -0.36 -25.30 -13.87
CA PRO A 23 -1.18 -26.15 -14.75
C PRO A 23 -2.67 -25.81 -14.68
N ALA A 24 -3.33 -25.79 -15.84
CA ALA A 24 -4.75 -25.52 -15.98
C ALA A 24 -5.62 -26.61 -15.32
N GLY A 25 -6.15 -26.30 -14.13
CA GLY A 25 -7.19 -27.08 -13.45
C GLY A 25 -8.49 -26.29 -13.41
N SER A 26 -9.64 -26.94 -13.60
CA SER A 26 -10.94 -26.28 -13.68
C SER A 26 -11.35 -25.67 -12.33
N PHE A 27 -11.25 -24.34 -12.20
CA PHE A 27 -11.78 -23.60 -11.05
C PHE A 27 -13.26 -23.29 -11.25
N GLY A 28 -14.09 -23.78 -10.33
CA GLY A 28 -15.50 -23.46 -10.29
C GLY A 28 -15.71 -22.03 -9.82
N LYS A 29 -16.28 -21.18 -10.69
CA LYS A 29 -17.09 -19.97 -10.41
C LYS A 29 -16.80 -19.21 -9.09
N LEU A 30 -15.54 -19.02 -8.70
CA LEU A 30 -15.19 -17.92 -7.81
C LEU A 30 -15.26 -16.68 -8.69
N LEU A 31 -16.39 -16.01 -8.52
CA LEU A 31 -16.90 -14.87 -9.25
C LEU A 31 -15.80 -13.93 -9.73
N ASN A 32 -15.89 -13.61 -11.01
CA ASN A 32 -15.37 -12.41 -11.64
C ASN A 32 -16.02 -11.21 -10.91
N MET A 33 -15.52 -10.91 -9.70
CA MET A 33 -16.00 -9.81 -8.88
C MET A 33 -15.66 -8.53 -9.65
N PRO A 34 -16.60 -7.61 -9.85
CA PRO A 34 -16.30 -6.36 -10.53
C PRO A 34 -15.18 -5.66 -9.76
N ASN A 35 -13.96 -5.69 -10.33
CA ASN A 35 -12.82 -4.99 -9.77
C ASN A 35 -13.18 -3.51 -9.67
N THR A 36 -13.51 -3.06 -8.47
CA THR A 36 -13.67 -1.64 -8.20
C THR A 36 -12.28 -1.03 -8.29
N ARG A 37 -11.95 -0.47 -9.46
CA ARG A 37 -10.71 0.27 -9.71
C ARG A 37 -10.62 1.60 -8.93
N GLU A 38 -11.47 1.77 -7.93
CA GLU A 38 -11.58 3.01 -7.17
C GLU A 38 -10.59 2.98 -6.01
N THR A 39 -9.60 3.87 -6.05
CA THR A 39 -8.84 4.28 -4.88
C THR A 39 -9.51 5.50 -4.27
N VAL A 40 -9.82 5.46 -2.98
CA VAL A 40 -10.43 6.60 -2.26
C VAL A 40 -9.65 6.89 -1.00
N ILE A 41 -9.45 8.18 -0.73
CA ILE A 41 -8.73 8.64 0.45
C ILE A 41 -9.60 9.65 1.20
N TRP A 42 -9.64 9.52 2.52
CA TRP A 42 -10.33 10.43 3.42
C TRP A 42 -9.40 10.95 4.49
N ARG A 43 -9.75 12.10 5.08
CA ARG A 43 -9.11 12.62 6.28
C ARG A 43 -10.10 12.72 7.41
N GLU A 44 -9.57 12.75 8.62
CA GLU A 44 -10.32 12.97 9.86
C GLU A 44 -11.44 11.94 10.03
N VAL A 45 -11.10 10.68 9.72
CA VAL A 45 -12.10 9.61 9.57
C VAL A 45 -12.66 9.12 10.90
N LEU A 46 -11.85 9.14 11.96
CA LEU A 46 -12.22 8.66 13.29
C LEU A 46 -11.89 9.71 14.37
N PRO A 47 -12.43 9.58 15.59
CA PRO A 47 -11.99 10.39 16.72
C PRO A 47 -10.48 10.23 16.97
N ALA A 48 -9.81 11.28 17.45
CA ALA A 48 -8.36 11.26 17.71
C ALA A 48 -7.94 10.12 18.66
N ALA A 49 -8.81 9.78 19.63
CA ALA A 49 -8.62 8.68 20.56
C ALA A 49 -8.43 7.31 19.85
N CYS A 50 -8.99 7.11 18.65
CA CYS A 50 -8.77 5.90 17.86
C CYS A 50 -7.32 5.83 17.36
N CYS A 51 -6.74 6.93 16.88
CA CYS A 51 -5.30 6.94 16.55
C CYS A 51 -4.45 6.67 17.79
N ASP A 52 -4.78 7.28 18.94
CA ASP A 52 -4.01 7.08 20.18
C ASP A 52 -4.04 5.62 20.64
N ALA A 53 -5.21 4.97 20.58
CA ALA A 53 -5.37 3.57 20.95
C ALA A 53 -4.55 2.63 20.03
N VAL A 54 -4.63 2.81 18.70
CA VAL A 54 -3.80 2.02 17.77
C VAL A 54 -2.33 2.28 17.98
N GLN A 55 -1.94 3.54 18.19
CA GLN A 55 -0.55 3.90 18.41
C GLN A 55 0.02 3.23 19.66
N ALA A 56 -0.77 3.13 20.73
CA ALA A 56 -0.37 2.44 21.95
C ALA A 56 -0.16 0.93 21.72
N ASP A 57 -1.00 0.30 20.90
CA ASP A 57 -0.93 -1.14 20.60
C ASP A 57 -0.02 -1.46 19.39
N ALA A 58 0.53 -0.46 18.70
CA ALA A 58 1.14 -0.64 17.38
C ALA A 58 2.31 -1.63 17.37
N ALA A 59 3.14 -1.64 18.42
CA ALA A 59 4.24 -2.59 18.53
C ALA A 59 3.72 -4.03 18.68
N ALA A 60 2.75 -4.26 19.55
CA ALA A 60 2.16 -5.59 19.75
C ALA A 60 1.42 -6.09 18.50
N LEU A 61 0.70 -5.19 17.81
CA LEU A 61 0.03 -5.48 16.55
C LEU A 61 1.00 -5.72 15.37
N ALA A 62 2.25 -5.27 15.47
CA ALA A 62 3.29 -5.51 14.46
C ALA A 62 4.09 -6.80 14.74
N GLU A 63 4.17 -7.24 15.99
CA GLU A 63 4.81 -8.51 16.37
C GLU A 63 3.96 -9.73 16.01
N CYS A 64 2.63 -9.61 16.01
CA CYS A 64 1.73 -10.63 15.49
C CYS A 64 1.55 -10.42 13.98
N PRO A 65 1.67 -11.46 13.13
CA PRO A 65 1.62 -11.26 11.69
C PRO A 65 0.29 -10.65 11.21
N ASN A 66 -0.84 -11.03 11.83
CA ASN A 66 -2.18 -10.54 11.52
C ASN A 66 -3.24 -11.09 12.48
N TYR A 67 -4.36 -10.37 12.59
CA TYR A 67 -5.56 -10.79 13.31
C TYR A 67 -6.78 -10.83 12.39
N TRP A 68 -7.72 -11.72 12.70
CA TRP A 68 -8.99 -11.86 12.00
C TRP A 68 -10.13 -11.28 12.82
N VAL A 69 -11.02 -10.49 12.21
CA VAL A 69 -12.28 -10.06 12.81
C VAL A 69 -13.45 -10.55 11.94
N PRO A 70 -14.34 -11.41 12.46
CA PRO A 70 -15.44 -11.96 11.68
C PRO A 70 -16.46 -10.87 11.34
N ARG A 71 -17.17 -11.05 10.23
CA ARG A 71 -18.20 -10.12 9.74
C ARG A 71 -19.21 -9.69 10.81
N ASP A 72 -19.70 -10.61 11.64
CA ASP A 72 -20.70 -10.26 12.66
C ASP A 72 -20.16 -9.23 13.67
N VAL A 73 -18.85 -9.24 13.96
CA VAL A 73 -18.20 -8.22 14.80
C VAL A 73 -17.97 -6.93 14.02
N VAL A 74 -17.49 -7.03 12.77
CA VAL A 74 -17.28 -5.88 11.89
C VAL A 74 -18.56 -5.07 11.67
N GLU A 75 -19.70 -5.76 11.53
CA GLU A 75 -21.01 -5.14 11.36
C GLU A 75 -21.64 -4.69 12.68
N GLY A 76 -21.05 -5.06 13.82
CA GLY A 76 -21.55 -4.71 15.15
C GLY A 76 -22.71 -5.56 15.66
N ARG A 77 -22.94 -6.74 15.07
CA ARG A 77 -23.89 -7.74 15.57
C ARG A 77 -23.34 -8.50 16.77
N GLU A 78 -22.02 -8.63 16.83
CA GLU A 78 -21.26 -9.12 17.98
C GLU A 78 -20.33 -8.03 18.54
N PRO A 79 -19.99 -8.06 19.83
CA PRO A 79 -19.10 -7.08 20.42
C PRO A 79 -17.65 -7.28 19.95
N ALA A 80 -16.99 -6.15 19.71
CA ALA A 80 -15.53 -6.08 19.63
C ALA A 80 -14.89 -6.36 21.00
N ILE A 81 -13.80 -7.10 21.02
CA ILE A 81 -13.03 -7.44 22.22
C ILE A 81 -11.92 -6.41 22.47
N THR A 82 -11.29 -5.93 21.39
CA THR A 82 -10.14 -5.03 21.45
C THR A 82 -10.47 -3.66 20.85
N ALA A 83 -9.65 -2.66 21.18
CA ALA A 83 -9.70 -1.35 20.54
C ALA A 83 -9.51 -1.44 19.02
N ALA A 84 -8.61 -2.33 18.55
CA ALA A 84 -8.38 -2.56 17.13
C ALA A 84 -9.64 -3.10 16.41
N GLU A 85 -10.34 -4.08 16.99
CA GLU A 85 -11.60 -4.59 16.43
C GLU A 85 -12.68 -3.49 16.35
N GLN A 86 -12.78 -2.63 17.38
CA GLN A 86 -13.70 -1.48 17.34
C GLN A 86 -13.36 -0.47 16.24
N ILE A 87 -12.08 -0.29 15.94
CA ILE A 87 -11.63 0.62 14.89
C ILE A 87 -11.94 0.04 13.51
N VAL A 88 -11.73 -1.27 13.30
CA VAL A 88 -12.19 -1.95 12.08
C VAL A 88 -13.69 -1.81 11.90
N GLN A 89 -14.48 -2.02 12.96
CA GLN A 89 -15.93 -1.84 12.94
C GLN A 89 -16.33 -0.42 12.52
N GLN A 90 -15.66 0.61 13.05
CA GLN A 90 -15.96 2.00 12.70
C GLN A 90 -15.57 2.36 11.27
N LEU A 91 -14.40 1.92 10.80
CA LEU A 91 -13.99 2.10 9.41
C LEU A 91 -14.99 1.44 8.47
N TYR A 92 -15.44 0.23 8.81
CA TYR A 92 -16.47 -0.47 8.06
C TYR A 92 -17.77 0.33 7.98
N GLN A 93 -18.36 0.65 9.13
CA GLN A 93 -19.66 1.32 9.21
C GLN A 93 -19.64 2.68 8.51
N ARG A 94 -18.53 3.43 8.64
CA ARG A 94 -18.43 4.80 8.13
C ARG A 94 -18.07 4.87 6.65
N LEU A 95 -17.22 3.98 6.15
CA LEU A 95 -16.55 4.16 4.84
C LEU A 95 -16.66 2.95 3.93
N VAL A 96 -16.54 1.73 4.47
CA VAL A 96 -16.35 0.52 3.64
C VAL A 96 -17.67 -0.19 3.34
N ALA A 97 -18.66 -0.17 4.24
CA ALA A 97 -19.94 -0.86 4.03
C ALA A 97 -20.63 -0.48 2.70
N PRO A 98 -20.72 0.81 2.30
CA PRO A 98 -21.32 1.16 1.01
C PRO A 98 -20.56 0.60 -0.20
N ARG A 99 -19.25 0.37 -0.05
CA ARG A 99 -18.36 -0.12 -1.13
C ARG A 99 -18.32 -1.63 -1.19
N LEU A 100 -18.53 -2.30 -0.05
CA LEU A 100 -18.77 -3.74 0.02
C LEU A 100 -20.21 -4.11 -0.35
N ALA A 101 -21.14 -3.15 -0.47
CA ALA A 101 -22.54 -3.42 -0.80
C ALA A 101 -22.72 -4.35 -2.04
N PRO A 102 -22.00 -4.15 -3.17
CA PRO A 102 -22.05 -5.05 -4.33
C PRO A 102 -21.53 -6.47 -4.06
N HIS A 103 -20.80 -6.66 -2.96
CA HIS A 103 -20.13 -7.90 -2.55
C HIS A 103 -20.67 -8.42 -1.21
N THR A 104 -21.84 -7.95 -0.77
CA THR A 104 -22.36 -8.22 0.58
C THR A 104 -22.52 -9.71 0.85
N ASP A 105 -22.89 -10.51 -0.14
CA ASP A 105 -23.04 -11.97 0.03
C ASP A 105 -21.69 -12.71 0.08
N ALA A 106 -20.62 -12.07 -0.42
CA ALA A 106 -19.28 -12.64 -0.43
C ALA A 106 -18.46 -12.23 0.79
N PHE A 107 -18.68 -11.05 1.37
CA PHE A 107 -17.91 -10.55 2.51
C PHE A 107 -18.06 -11.43 3.76
N LEU A 108 -16.95 -11.90 4.33
CA LEU A 108 -16.92 -12.78 5.51
C LEU A 108 -16.20 -12.19 6.74
N GLY A 109 -15.40 -11.15 6.57
CA GLY A 109 -14.72 -10.48 7.67
C GLY A 109 -13.48 -9.72 7.21
N ALA A 110 -12.71 -9.22 8.16
CA ALA A 110 -11.52 -8.45 7.89
C ALA A 110 -10.29 -9.05 8.57
N GLU A 111 -9.14 -8.85 7.96
CA GLU A 111 -7.83 -9.09 8.53
C GLU A 111 -7.20 -7.75 8.89
N TYR A 112 -6.52 -7.64 10.03
CA TYR A 112 -5.87 -6.39 10.43
C TYR A 112 -4.54 -6.59 11.16
N TRP A 113 -3.64 -5.62 11.02
CA TRP A 113 -2.33 -5.57 11.69
C TRP A 113 -1.76 -4.15 11.67
N CYS A 114 -0.61 -3.94 12.32
CA CYS A 114 0.15 -2.69 12.20
C CYS A 114 1.44 -2.90 11.41
N GLN A 115 1.76 -1.95 10.56
CA GLN A 115 3.13 -1.73 10.06
C GLN A 115 3.76 -0.61 10.87
N VAL A 116 4.90 -0.90 11.47
CA VAL A 116 5.76 0.09 12.13
C VAL A 116 7.09 0.10 11.39
N TYR A 117 7.31 1.13 10.58
CA TYR A 117 8.56 1.32 9.85
C TYR A 117 9.40 2.43 10.47
N GLU A 118 10.59 2.04 10.89
CA GLU A 118 11.70 2.94 11.13
C GLU A 118 12.19 3.54 9.78
N ARG A 119 13.04 4.57 9.84
CA ARG A 119 13.67 5.14 8.65
C ARG A 119 14.50 4.09 7.89
N GLY A 120 14.64 4.27 6.58
CA GLY A 120 15.35 3.32 5.70
C GLY A 120 14.64 1.98 5.51
N ARG A 121 13.35 1.88 5.88
CA ARG A 121 12.52 0.71 5.62
C ARG A 121 11.37 1.08 4.71
N GLY A 122 11.13 0.22 3.73
CA GLY A 122 9.97 0.25 2.86
C GLY A 122 9.36 -1.14 2.73
N LEU A 123 8.44 -1.27 1.80
CA LEU A 123 7.84 -2.53 1.39
C LEU A 123 7.86 -2.60 -0.13
N GLY A 124 8.51 -3.64 -0.66
CA GLY A 124 8.55 -3.88 -2.10
C GLY A 124 7.15 -3.94 -2.70
N PHE A 125 7.05 -3.64 -3.99
CA PHE A 125 5.78 -3.73 -4.71
C PHE A 125 5.26 -5.16 -4.70
N HIS A 126 3.98 -5.33 -4.38
CA HIS A 126 3.33 -6.63 -4.26
C HIS A 126 1.81 -6.50 -4.40
N TYR A 127 1.15 -7.66 -4.39
CA TYR A 127 -0.30 -7.81 -4.22
C TYR A 127 -0.56 -8.41 -2.84
N ASP A 128 -1.54 -7.87 -2.13
CA ASP A 128 -1.99 -8.46 -0.87
C ASP A 128 -2.60 -9.82 -1.11
N LYS A 129 -2.17 -10.84 -0.38
CA LYS A 129 -2.58 -12.22 -0.63
C LYS A 129 -2.66 -13.03 0.65
N ASP A 130 -3.41 -14.13 0.61
CA ASP A 130 -3.28 -15.19 1.59
C ASP A 130 -1.91 -15.88 1.40
N GLU A 131 -0.95 -15.50 2.24
CA GLU A 131 0.43 -16.01 2.18
C GLU A 131 0.50 -17.54 2.32
N HIS A 132 -0.41 -18.15 3.08
CA HIS A 132 -0.43 -19.60 3.25
C HIS A 132 -1.04 -20.29 2.03
N ALA A 133 -2.12 -19.75 1.46
CA ALA A 133 -2.67 -20.28 0.20
C ALA A 133 -1.63 -20.19 -0.93
N MET A 134 -0.92 -19.07 -1.04
CA MET A 134 0.14 -18.92 -2.03
C MET A 134 1.30 -19.90 -1.79
N LYS A 135 1.78 -20.02 -0.54
CA LYS A 135 2.92 -20.87 -0.21
C LYS A 135 2.64 -22.37 -0.33
N GLU A 136 1.45 -22.80 0.09
CA GLU A 136 1.09 -24.23 0.17
C GLU A 136 0.47 -24.74 -1.13
N GLU A 137 -0.30 -23.90 -1.82
CA GLU A 137 -1.11 -24.30 -2.97
C GLU A 137 -0.70 -23.62 -4.27
N GLY A 138 0.13 -22.56 -4.21
CA GLY A 138 0.47 -21.75 -5.37
C GLY A 138 -0.71 -20.89 -5.85
N HIS A 139 -1.70 -20.65 -4.99
CA HIS A 139 -2.91 -19.91 -5.34
C HIS A 139 -2.84 -18.46 -4.87
N MET A 140 -2.98 -17.53 -5.81
CA MET A 140 -3.17 -16.11 -5.49
C MET A 140 -4.62 -15.87 -5.09
N VAL A 141 -4.85 -15.66 -3.79
CA VAL A 141 -6.16 -15.27 -3.24
C VAL A 141 -5.99 -13.89 -2.62
N ASN A 142 -6.63 -12.88 -3.21
CA ASN A 142 -6.53 -11.49 -2.79
C ASN A 142 -7.77 -11.08 -1.97
N PRO A 143 -7.68 -10.03 -1.13
CA PRO A 143 -8.86 -9.44 -0.50
C PRO A 143 -9.76 -8.75 -1.54
N ILE A 144 -11.01 -8.46 -1.16
CA ILE A 144 -11.91 -7.63 -1.97
C ILE A 144 -11.35 -6.21 -2.03
N PHE A 145 -11.00 -5.68 -0.85
CA PHE A 145 -10.37 -4.37 -0.69
C PHE A 145 -9.21 -4.49 0.28
N SER A 146 -8.19 -3.67 0.06
CA SER A 146 -7.11 -3.40 1.00
C SER A 146 -7.20 -1.96 1.46
N SER A 147 -6.71 -1.69 2.68
CA SER A 147 -6.77 -0.34 3.21
C SER A 147 -5.68 -0.03 4.23
N VAL A 148 -5.37 1.27 4.32
CA VAL A 148 -4.36 1.82 5.21
C VAL A 148 -4.98 2.95 6.01
N TYR A 149 -5.02 2.81 7.33
CA TYR A 149 -5.33 3.88 8.27
C TYR A 149 -4.02 4.43 8.84
N TYR A 150 -3.69 5.66 8.47
CA TYR A 150 -2.44 6.31 8.87
C TYR A 150 -2.54 6.86 10.29
N VAL A 151 -1.74 6.28 11.20
CA VAL A 151 -1.71 6.65 12.62
C VAL A 151 -0.72 7.79 12.85
N THR A 152 0.37 7.82 12.09
CA THR A 152 1.35 8.91 12.09
C THR A 152 1.42 9.59 10.72
N GLY A 153 2.19 10.69 10.66
CA GLY A 153 2.40 11.47 9.45
C GLY A 153 1.83 12.88 9.59
N SER A 154 2.45 13.82 8.89
CA SER A 154 2.11 15.24 8.89
C SER A 154 2.43 15.82 7.51
N SER A 155 1.80 16.94 7.19
CA SER A 155 2.15 17.81 6.07
C SER A 155 2.42 19.25 6.53
N GLU A 156 2.69 19.44 7.82
CA GLU A 156 3.03 20.76 8.38
C GLU A 156 4.34 21.31 7.81
N GLU A 157 4.44 22.64 7.76
CA GLU A 157 5.64 23.33 7.31
C GLU A 157 6.86 22.90 8.13
N GLY A 158 7.98 22.61 7.46
CA GLY A 158 9.21 22.12 8.10
C GLY A 158 9.15 20.68 8.63
N SER A 159 8.04 19.96 8.45
CA SER A 159 8.00 18.51 8.73
C SER A 159 8.60 17.72 7.57
N LEU A 160 9.27 16.60 7.87
CA LEU A 160 9.66 15.63 6.85
C LEU A 160 8.52 14.64 6.63
N ARG A 161 8.06 14.49 5.37
CA ARG A 161 7.03 13.51 5.05
C ARG A 161 7.51 12.10 5.36
N GLN A 162 6.61 11.30 5.92
CA GLN A 162 6.83 9.86 6.03
C GLN A 162 6.64 9.21 4.66
N ALA A 163 7.27 8.05 4.46
CA ALA A 163 7.25 7.35 3.18
C ALA A 163 5.81 7.07 2.70
N PRO A 164 5.50 7.41 1.42
CA PRO A 164 4.18 7.20 0.87
C PRO A 164 3.88 5.72 0.65
N THR A 165 2.61 5.36 0.78
CA THR A 165 2.08 4.17 0.12
C THR A 165 1.96 4.49 -1.37
N VAL A 166 2.50 3.63 -2.23
CA VAL A 166 2.40 3.78 -3.68
C VAL A 166 1.48 2.71 -4.23
N LEU A 167 0.49 3.12 -5.02
CA LEU A 167 -0.47 2.27 -5.71
C LEU A 167 -0.19 2.37 -7.20
N CYS A 168 0.01 1.25 -7.87
CA CYS A 168 0.19 1.21 -9.32
C CYS A 168 -1.15 0.92 -10.00
N ASP A 169 -1.22 1.20 -11.30
CA ASP A 169 -2.38 0.85 -12.12
C ASP A 169 -2.45 -0.62 -12.51
N GLN A 170 -1.50 -1.42 -12.03
CA GLN A 170 -1.43 -2.86 -12.24
C GLN A 170 -2.33 -3.60 -11.26
N TRP A 171 -2.97 -4.65 -11.78
CA TRP A 171 -3.88 -5.52 -11.04
C TRP A 171 -3.51 -6.98 -11.30
N PHE A 172 -3.70 -7.84 -10.31
CA PHE A 172 -3.53 -9.27 -10.53
C PHE A 172 -4.71 -9.84 -11.31
N ASN A 173 -4.46 -10.33 -12.52
CA ASN A 173 -5.42 -11.05 -13.33
C ASN A 173 -5.41 -12.53 -12.90
N HIS A 174 -6.49 -12.98 -12.25
CA HIS A 174 -6.60 -14.37 -11.78
C HIS A 174 -6.81 -15.39 -12.89
N GLU A 175 -7.29 -15.00 -14.08
CA GLU A 175 -7.46 -15.92 -15.21
C GLU A 175 -6.09 -16.19 -15.86
N GLU A 176 -5.33 -15.14 -16.12
CA GLU A 176 -4.02 -15.20 -16.77
C GLU A 176 -2.85 -15.39 -15.79
N GLN A 177 -3.11 -15.30 -14.48
CA GLN A 177 -2.12 -15.41 -13.39
C GLN A 177 -0.94 -14.43 -13.56
N CYS A 178 -1.23 -13.20 -13.96
CA CYS A 178 -0.22 -12.18 -14.26
C CYS A 178 -0.69 -10.77 -13.85
N SER A 179 0.24 -9.81 -13.89
CA SER A 179 -0.07 -8.39 -13.71
C SER A 179 -0.69 -7.81 -14.98
N GLU A 180 -1.78 -7.05 -14.84
CA GLU A 180 -2.44 -6.34 -15.92
C GLU A 180 -2.66 -4.84 -15.57
N PRO A 181 -2.12 -3.89 -16.35
CA PRO A 181 -1.17 -4.11 -17.44
C PRO A 181 0.17 -4.69 -16.94
N GLU A 182 0.93 -5.29 -17.85
CA GLU A 182 2.28 -5.81 -17.56
C GLU A 182 3.22 -4.71 -17.06
N ASN A 183 3.10 -3.53 -17.67
CA ASN A 183 3.86 -2.34 -17.31
C ASN A 183 2.92 -1.25 -16.81
N SER A 184 3.29 -0.64 -15.68
CA SER A 184 2.46 0.39 -15.08
C SER A 184 2.49 1.68 -15.89
N ALA A 185 1.33 2.26 -16.21
CA ALA A 185 1.24 3.55 -16.90
C ALA A 185 1.03 4.72 -15.93
N TRP A 186 0.67 4.46 -14.67
CA TRP A 186 0.60 5.47 -13.63
C TRP A 186 0.83 4.89 -12.22
N SER A 187 1.36 5.75 -11.35
CA SER A 187 1.56 5.49 -9.93
C SER A 187 0.91 6.58 -9.09
N SER A 188 0.15 6.18 -8.08
CA SER A 188 -0.48 7.07 -7.11
C SER A 188 0.23 7.00 -5.77
N PHE A 189 0.63 8.14 -5.23
CA PHE A 189 1.35 8.27 -3.98
C PHE A 189 0.39 8.80 -2.92
N VAL A 190 0.29 8.09 -1.81
CA VAL A 190 -0.52 8.47 -0.66
C VAL A 190 0.42 8.73 0.50
N PHE A 191 0.61 10.01 0.81
CA PHE A 191 1.54 10.43 1.83
C PHE A 191 0.87 10.40 3.20
N PRO A 192 1.43 9.66 4.19
CA PRO A 192 0.82 9.51 5.49
C PRO A 192 0.50 10.86 6.13
N ARG A 193 -0.75 10.98 6.56
CA ARG A 193 -1.22 12.01 7.48
C ARG A 193 -2.01 11.33 8.58
N ARG A 194 -1.75 11.70 9.82
CA ARG A 194 -2.51 11.16 10.96
C ARG A 194 -4.02 11.28 10.73
N ASN A 195 -4.75 10.20 11.00
CA ASN A 195 -6.20 10.08 10.83
C ASN A 195 -6.65 10.20 9.36
N GLN A 196 -5.79 9.80 8.42
CA GLN A 196 -6.13 9.61 7.01
C GLN A 196 -6.40 8.12 6.76
N TYR A 197 -7.34 7.81 5.88
CA TYR A 197 -7.66 6.45 5.48
C TYR A 197 -7.60 6.33 3.96
N CYS A 198 -6.88 5.34 3.45
CA CYS A 198 -6.79 4.99 2.04
C CYS A 198 -7.42 3.62 1.83
N LEU A 199 -8.38 3.51 0.92
CA LEU A 199 -9.03 2.27 0.51
C LEU A 199 -8.79 2.06 -0.98
N PHE A 200 -8.38 0.86 -1.36
CA PHE A 200 -8.09 0.49 -2.74
C PHE A 200 -8.44 -0.98 -2.97
N GLY A 201 -8.47 -1.41 -4.24
CA GLY A 201 -8.87 -2.77 -4.55
C GLY A 201 -7.82 -3.79 -4.13
N GLY A 202 -8.25 -4.93 -3.61
CA GLY A 202 -7.33 -5.89 -2.95
C GLY A 202 -6.38 -6.62 -3.90
N CYS A 203 -6.68 -6.65 -5.19
CA CYS A 203 -5.79 -7.16 -6.23
C CYS A 203 -4.94 -6.08 -6.91
N GLN A 204 -4.89 -4.85 -6.37
CA GLN A 204 -4.07 -3.77 -6.93
C GLN A 204 -2.62 -3.87 -6.44
N ALA A 205 -1.67 -3.68 -7.36
CA ALA A 205 -0.25 -3.65 -7.04
C ALA A 205 0.07 -2.40 -6.20
N HIS A 206 0.82 -2.59 -5.13
CA HIS A 206 1.18 -1.51 -4.25
C HIS A 206 2.45 -1.79 -3.44
N GLY A 207 3.01 -0.75 -2.85
CA GLY A 207 4.20 -0.83 -2.01
C GLY A 207 4.30 0.36 -1.06
N VAL A 208 5.39 0.41 -0.31
CA VAL A 208 5.76 1.56 0.52
C VAL A 208 7.20 1.91 0.17
N LEU A 209 7.44 3.15 -0.24
CA LEU A 209 8.81 3.59 -0.52
C LEU A 209 9.65 3.59 0.76
N GLU A 210 10.97 3.68 0.61
CA GLU A 210 11.83 3.89 1.76
C GLU A 210 11.65 5.30 2.34
N ALA A 211 11.74 5.39 3.66
CA ALA A 211 11.77 6.69 4.34
C ALA A 211 13.20 7.24 4.36
N MET A 212 13.36 8.51 4.02
CA MET A 212 14.65 9.19 3.92
C MET A 212 15.59 8.93 5.11
N PRO A 213 16.91 8.79 4.84
CA PRO A 213 17.92 8.72 5.88
C PRO A 213 17.99 10.04 6.66
N GLN A 214 18.42 9.93 7.91
CA GLN A 214 18.50 11.06 8.83
C GLN A 214 19.73 11.93 8.52
N GLU A 215 19.52 13.24 8.38
CA GLU A 215 20.61 14.21 8.46
C GLU A 215 21.32 14.09 9.82
N PRO A 216 22.66 14.03 9.87
CA PRO A 216 23.39 13.98 11.13
C PRO A 216 22.97 15.14 12.06
N GLY A 217 22.38 14.81 13.21
CA GLY A 217 21.95 15.78 14.21
C GLY A 217 20.51 16.29 14.08
N ALA A 218 19.74 15.88 13.07
CA ALA A 218 18.28 16.00 13.13
C ALA A 218 17.77 15.13 14.30
N GLY A 219 16.75 15.56 15.04
CA GLY A 219 16.22 14.76 16.15
C GLY A 219 15.67 13.39 15.71
N GLU A 220 15.39 12.51 16.67
CA GLU A 220 14.67 11.26 16.40
C GLU A 220 13.30 11.58 15.77
N GLN A 221 13.06 11.11 14.55
CA GLN A 221 11.74 11.19 13.92
C GLN A 221 10.90 10.01 14.38
N ALA A 222 9.63 10.27 14.66
CA ALA A 222 8.68 9.23 14.98
C ALA A 222 8.54 8.21 13.82
N PRO A 223 8.42 6.90 14.12
CA PRO A 223 8.26 5.88 13.10
C PRO A 223 6.97 6.09 12.28
N ARG A 224 6.94 5.53 11.07
CA ARG A 224 5.72 5.43 10.27
C ARG A 224 4.87 4.31 10.84
N ILE A 225 3.74 4.66 11.45
CA ILE A 225 2.75 3.71 11.96
C ILE A 225 1.52 3.77 11.06
N ALA A 226 1.19 2.63 10.48
CA ALA A 226 0.01 2.42 9.68
C ALA A 226 -0.75 1.20 10.20
N PHE A 227 -2.07 1.31 10.32
CA PHE A 227 -2.97 0.21 10.65
C PHE A 227 -3.63 -0.27 9.37
N LEU A 228 -3.39 -1.53 9.02
CA LEU A 228 -3.83 -2.09 7.76
C LEU A 228 -5.06 -2.94 8.00
N VAL A 229 -6.01 -2.87 7.07
CA VAL A 229 -7.21 -3.70 7.11
C VAL A 229 -7.51 -4.22 5.71
N ASN A 230 -7.54 -5.54 5.58
CA ASN A 230 -7.94 -6.23 4.36
C ASN A 230 -9.33 -6.83 4.54
N TRP A 231 -10.20 -6.62 3.55
CA TRP A 231 -11.62 -6.98 3.59
C TRP A 231 -11.85 -8.19 2.72
N TRP A 232 -12.19 -9.33 3.31
CA TRP A 232 -12.06 -10.63 2.66
C TRP A 232 -13.39 -11.29 2.32
N ALA A 233 -13.41 -11.97 1.17
CA ALA A 233 -14.48 -12.90 0.81
C ALA A 233 -14.30 -14.30 1.43
N ALA A 234 -13.09 -14.60 1.91
CA ALA A 234 -12.72 -15.84 2.59
C ALA A 234 -11.68 -15.51 3.66
N ARG A 235 -11.84 -16.07 4.87
CA ARG A 235 -10.83 -15.88 5.92
C ARG A 235 -9.48 -16.43 5.47
N PRO A 236 -8.39 -15.64 5.48
CA PRO A 236 -7.08 -16.16 5.16
C PRO A 236 -6.65 -17.24 6.14
N LYS A 237 -5.91 -18.23 5.65
CA LYS A 237 -5.44 -19.35 6.47
C LYS A 237 -4.52 -18.87 7.59
N SER A 238 -4.62 -19.55 8.74
CA SER A 238 -3.81 -19.31 9.95
C SER A 238 -3.97 -17.93 10.62
N VAL A 239 -4.80 -17.03 10.10
CA VAL A 239 -5.08 -15.74 10.74
C VAL A 239 -6.13 -15.95 11.83
N VAL A 240 -5.83 -15.58 13.08
CA VAL A 240 -6.69 -15.84 14.25
C VAL A 240 -7.32 -14.57 14.80
N ARG A 241 -8.48 -14.70 15.44
CA ARG A 241 -9.11 -13.57 16.14
C ARG A 241 -8.38 -13.30 17.45
N ALA A 242 -8.23 -12.02 17.80
CA ALA A 242 -7.78 -11.63 19.12
C ALA A 242 -8.73 -12.15 20.21
N THR A 243 -8.18 -12.46 21.38
CA THR A 243 -8.89 -13.13 22.45
C THR A 243 -8.96 -12.26 23.71
N ALA A 244 -9.87 -12.60 24.63
CA ALA A 244 -9.88 -11.97 25.95
C ALA A 244 -8.58 -12.21 26.74
N GLU A 245 -7.82 -13.26 26.42
CA GLU A 245 -6.50 -13.52 27.01
C GLU A 245 -5.46 -12.52 26.52
N ASP A 246 -5.50 -12.10 25.25
CA ASP A 246 -4.63 -11.04 24.73
C ASP A 246 -4.81 -9.74 25.50
N VAL A 247 -6.06 -9.40 25.81
CA VAL A 247 -6.41 -8.24 26.64
C VAL A 247 -5.97 -8.43 28.09
N ALA A 248 -6.28 -9.58 28.70
CA ALA A 248 -5.92 -9.86 30.10
C ALA A 248 -4.41 -9.89 30.34
N ALA A 249 -3.63 -10.30 29.32
CA ALA A 249 -2.18 -10.27 29.33
C ALA A 249 -1.59 -8.87 29.05
N GLY A 250 -2.42 -7.87 28.76
CA GLY A 250 -1.99 -6.51 28.44
C GLY A 250 -1.30 -6.39 27.08
N ARG A 251 -1.50 -7.35 26.17
CA ARG A 251 -0.94 -7.29 24.81
C ARG A 251 -1.71 -6.31 23.92
N LEU A 252 -3.03 -6.24 24.09
CA LEU A 252 -3.92 -5.37 23.32
C LEU A 252 -4.87 -4.63 24.26
N ALA A 253 -5.17 -3.38 23.93
CA ALA A 253 -6.13 -2.59 24.68
C ALA A 253 -7.55 -3.17 24.52
N PRO A 254 -8.35 -3.20 25.60
CA PRO A 254 -9.74 -3.61 25.51
C PRO A 254 -10.55 -2.63 24.65
N ALA A 255 -11.61 -3.14 24.03
CA ALA A 255 -12.69 -2.32 23.50
C ALA A 255 -13.21 -1.36 24.59
N SER A 256 -13.49 -0.10 24.22
CA SER A 256 -13.97 0.91 25.16
C SER A 256 -15.02 1.85 24.56
N ASP A 257 -15.88 2.41 25.41
CA ASP A 257 -16.92 3.35 24.99
C ASP A 257 -16.35 4.68 24.49
N VAL A 258 -15.13 5.04 24.90
CA VAL A 258 -14.45 6.27 24.46
C VAL A 258 -14.13 6.23 22.96
N LEU A 259 -13.92 5.03 22.43
CA LEU A 259 -13.66 4.82 21.01
C LEU A 259 -14.96 4.77 20.22
N ALA A 260 -16.10 4.43 20.83
CA ALA A 260 -17.35 4.35 20.11
C ALA A 260 -17.70 5.72 19.50
N LEU A 261 -17.94 5.75 18.19
CA LEU A 261 -18.63 6.88 17.59
C LEU A 261 -19.97 7.00 18.27
N GLY A 262 -20.20 8.10 18.98
CA GLY A 262 -21.51 8.45 19.47
C GLY A 262 -22.44 8.65 18.28
N PHE A 263 -23.06 7.57 17.80
CA PHE A 263 -24.19 7.58 16.88
C PHE A 263 -25.41 8.14 17.62
N SER A 264 -25.30 9.39 18.07
CA SER A 264 -26.47 10.20 18.39
C SER A 264 -27.08 10.56 17.04
N GLY A 265 -28.20 9.90 16.69
CA GLY A 265 -28.86 9.97 15.37
C GLY A 265 -29.42 11.34 14.97
N SER A 266 -28.62 12.40 15.10
CA SER A 266 -28.98 13.79 14.79
C SER A 266 -27.83 14.63 14.22
N GLY A 267 -26.58 14.15 14.25
CA GLY A 267 -25.47 14.74 13.50
C GLY A 267 -25.36 14.07 12.14
N SER A 268 -25.45 14.84 11.06
CA SER A 268 -25.46 14.33 9.68
C SER A 268 -24.37 13.27 9.43
N GLU A 269 -24.79 12.14 8.86
CA GLU A 269 -24.00 11.05 8.27
C GLU A 269 -23.12 11.52 7.10
N GLN A 270 -22.41 12.64 7.27
CA GLN A 270 -21.59 13.19 6.23
C GLN A 270 -20.31 12.36 6.15
N GLU A 271 -20.10 11.76 4.97
CA GLU A 271 -18.85 11.11 4.63
C GLU A 271 -17.69 12.09 4.96
N PRO A 272 -16.61 11.63 5.61
CA PRO A 272 -15.46 12.48 5.90
C PRO A 272 -14.94 13.21 4.65
N PRO A 273 -14.20 14.31 4.82
CA PRO A 273 -13.58 15.01 3.70
C PRO A 273 -12.71 14.06 2.87
N ARG A 274 -13.00 13.98 1.56
CA ARG A 274 -12.18 13.24 0.60
C ARG A 274 -10.94 14.03 0.23
N VAL A 275 -9.82 13.35 0.09
CA VAL A 275 -8.57 13.92 -0.41
C VAL A 275 -8.61 13.92 -1.93
N GLN A 276 -8.30 15.07 -2.53
CA GLN A 276 -8.13 15.18 -3.98
C GLN A 276 -6.73 14.74 -4.37
N PHE A 277 -6.64 14.01 -5.48
CA PHE A 277 -5.36 13.69 -6.10
C PHE A 277 -4.88 14.88 -6.93
N VAL A 278 -3.62 15.23 -6.77
CA VAL A 278 -2.92 16.08 -7.74
C VAL A 278 -2.42 15.20 -8.87
N CYS A 279 -2.90 15.41 -10.09
CA CYS A 279 -2.51 14.60 -11.25
C CYS A 279 -1.39 15.29 -12.04
N LEU A 280 -0.31 14.55 -12.31
CA LEU A 280 0.87 15.01 -13.02
C LEU A 280 1.15 14.11 -14.23
N ASP A 281 1.77 14.68 -15.25
CA ASP A 281 2.31 13.95 -16.40
C ASP A 281 3.83 13.97 -16.33
N ALA A 282 4.44 12.80 -16.35
CA ALA A 282 5.87 12.69 -16.51
C ALA A 282 6.27 13.10 -17.95
N PRO A 283 7.40 13.81 -18.11
CA PRO A 283 7.95 14.05 -19.44
C PRO A 283 8.45 12.75 -20.06
N VAL A 284 8.62 12.75 -21.38
CA VAL A 284 9.34 11.66 -22.07
C VAL A 284 10.81 11.75 -21.71
N LEU A 285 11.39 10.61 -21.32
CA LEU A 285 12.81 10.48 -20.97
C LEU A 285 13.56 9.71 -22.07
N GLN A 286 14.81 10.07 -22.30
CA GLN A 286 15.75 9.35 -23.18
C GLN A 286 16.42 8.20 -22.42
N GLU A 287 16.97 7.23 -23.14
CA GLU A 287 17.72 6.11 -22.56
C GLU A 287 18.85 6.62 -21.64
N GLY A 288 18.90 6.07 -20.42
CA GLY A 288 19.87 6.47 -19.39
C GLY A 288 19.50 7.72 -18.60
N GLU A 289 18.43 8.44 -18.95
CA GLU A 289 17.89 9.52 -18.12
C GLU A 289 17.14 8.96 -16.91
N LEU A 290 17.22 9.73 -15.81
CA LEU A 290 16.56 9.44 -14.54
C LEU A 290 15.97 10.75 -14.02
N LEU A 291 14.68 10.75 -13.71
CA LEU A 291 13.97 11.91 -13.17
C LEU A 291 13.50 11.62 -11.74
N PRO A 292 14.15 12.19 -10.72
CA PRO A 292 13.67 12.08 -9.34
C PRO A 292 12.24 12.61 -9.21
N VAL A 293 11.41 11.94 -8.40
CA VAL A 293 10.02 12.38 -8.21
C VAL A 293 9.96 13.79 -7.65
N ASP A 294 10.80 14.13 -6.65
CA ASP A 294 10.88 15.49 -6.09
C ASP A 294 11.15 16.58 -7.14
N GLU A 295 12.02 16.30 -8.12
CA GLU A 295 12.31 17.24 -9.20
C GLU A 295 11.07 17.48 -10.06
N LEU A 296 10.33 16.42 -10.42
CA LEU A 296 9.06 16.55 -11.14
C LEU A 296 8.03 17.37 -10.33
N LEU A 297 7.95 17.14 -9.02
CA LEU A 297 7.05 17.90 -8.15
C LEU A 297 7.41 19.38 -8.12
N GLU A 298 8.70 19.71 -8.01
CA GLU A 298 9.19 21.09 -8.03
C GLU A 298 8.87 21.78 -9.37
N GLN A 299 9.13 21.11 -10.51
CA GLN A 299 8.82 21.62 -11.84
C GLN A 299 7.32 21.91 -12.03
N CYS A 300 6.45 21.11 -11.41
CA CYS A 300 5.00 21.30 -11.43
C CYS A 300 4.48 22.24 -10.32
N GLY A 301 5.35 22.77 -9.46
CA GLY A 301 4.96 23.62 -8.34
C GLY A 301 4.15 22.90 -7.26
N VAL A 302 4.27 21.58 -7.16
CA VAL A 302 3.59 20.75 -6.16
C VAL A 302 4.41 20.74 -4.87
N ARG A 303 3.77 21.08 -3.76
CA ARG A 303 4.39 21.07 -2.45
C ARG A 303 3.99 19.82 -1.67
N LEU A 304 4.94 19.24 -0.96
CA LEU A 304 4.68 18.14 -0.04
C LEU A 304 4.51 18.61 1.41
N CYS A 305 4.93 19.82 1.78
CA CYS A 305 4.76 20.35 3.13
C CYS A 305 4.22 21.78 3.09
N GLY A 306 3.64 22.21 4.21
CA GLY A 306 3.10 23.54 4.39
C GLY A 306 1.68 23.72 3.87
N GLU A 307 1.28 24.99 3.74
CA GLU A 307 -0.02 25.36 3.21
C GLU A 307 -0.15 24.91 1.74
N GLY A 308 -1.23 24.19 1.43
CA GLY A 308 -1.47 23.64 0.09
C GLY A 308 -0.71 22.35 -0.22
N ALA A 309 -0.07 21.71 0.77
CA ALA A 309 0.59 20.43 0.59
C ALA A 309 -0.34 19.35 0.00
N ALA A 310 0.16 18.62 -0.99
CA ALA A 310 -0.50 17.44 -1.52
C ALA A 310 -0.37 16.29 -0.51
N ASP A 311 -1.49 15.67 -0.13
CA ASP A 311 -1.46 14.41 0.64
C ASP A 311 -1.70 13.18 -0.26
N ALA A 312 -2.07 13.41 -1.52
CA ALA A 312 -2.16 12.38 -2.54
C ALA A 312 -1.86 12.96 -3.92
N LEU A 313 -1.12 12.23 -4.74
CA LEU A 313 -0.85 12.60 -6.13
C LEU A 313 -0.81 11.36 -7.03
N THR A 314 -1.06 11.54 -8.31
CA THR A 314 -0.95 10.51 -9.33
C THR A 314 -0.02 11.02 -10.42
N ILE A 315 1.01 10.25 -10.73
CA ILE A 315 1.93 10.54 -11.83
C ILE A 315 1.59 9.57 -12.97
N ARG A 316 1.20 10.11 -14.12
CA ARG A 316 1.07 9.36 -15.37
C ARG A 316 2.43 9.30 -16.04
N HIS A 317 2.92 8.10 -16.30
CA HIS A 317 4.28 7.86 -16.78
C HIS A 317 4.33 6.72 -17.81
N PRO A 318 3.55 6.80 -18.91
CA PRO A 318 3.53 5.74 -19.92
C PRO A 318 4.92 5.55 -20.53
N GLY A 319 5.37 4.29 -20.62
CA GLY A 319 6.70 3.94 -21.13
C GLY A 319 7.85 4.18 -20.14
N LEU A 320 7.55 4.59 -18.90
CA LEU A 320 8.53 4.73 -17.83
C LEU A 320 8.21 3.76 -16.70
N THR A 321 9.25 3.41 -15.93
CA THR A 321 9.17 2.62 -14.71
C THR A 321 9.44 3.52 -13.51
N LEU A 322 8.60 3.38 -12.47
CA LEU A 322 8.89 3.95 -11.16
C LEU A 322 9.91 3.06 -10.45
N PHE A 323 11.09 3.62 -10.19
CA PHE A 323 12.20 2.93 -9.55
C PHE A 323 12.39 3.47 -8.12
N PRO A 324 12.18 2.66 -7.07
CA PRO A 324 12.53 3.04 -5.71
C PRO A 324 14.04 3.29 -5.59
N LEU A 325 14.41 4.39 -4.95
CA LEU A 325 15.80 4.70 -4.65
C LEU A 325 16.15 4.21 -3.25
N ASP A 326 17.40 3.81 -3.06
CA ASP A 326 17.97 3.50 -1.75
C ASP A 326 19.01 4.56 -1.35
N ASP A 327 19.49 4.49 -0.11
CA ASP A 327 20.52 5.40 0.41
C ASP A 327 21.85 5.33 -0.36
N GLU A 328 22.15 4.21 -1.02
CA GLU A 328 23.34 4.06 -1.86
C GLU A 328 23.20 4.79 -3.21
N SER A 329 21.96 5.06 -3.64
CA SER A 329 21.61 5.64 -4.93
C SER A 329 21.57 7.17 -4.93
N VAL A 330 21.52 7.81 -3.75
CA VAL A 330 21.40 9.26 -3.62
C VAL A 330 22.76 9.88 -3.29
N ASP A 331 23.19 10.88 -4.06
CA ASP A 331 24.39 11.66 -3.75
C ASP A 331 24.17 12.44 -2.46
N ALA A 332 24.96 12.15 -1.41
CA ALA A 332 24.90 12.83 -0.13
C ALA A 332 25.20 14.34 -0.22
N SER A 333 25.77 14.82 -1.33
CA SER A 333 25.97 16.24 -1.60
C SER A 333 24.83 16.88 -2.41
N GLY A 334 23.89 16.08 -2.89
CA GLY A 334 22.71 16.50 -3.63
C GLY A 334 21.60 17.06 -2.73
N PRO A 335 20.51 17.57 -3.34
CA PRO A 335 19.33 17.99 -2.58
C PRO A 335 18.73 16.78 -1.86
N GLN A 336 18.29 17.00 -0.62
CA GLN A 336 17.58 15.98 0.15
C GLN A 336 16.23 15.71 -0.51
N LEU A 337 16.05 14.51 -1.06
CA LEU A 337 14.78 14.06 -1.60
C LEU A 337 13.76 13.89 -0.46
N GLN A 338 12.47 14.02 -0.72
CA GLN A 338 11.40 13.61 0.21
C GLN A 338 10.75 12.31 -0.25
N VAL A 339 10.84 12.01 -1.54
CA VAL A 339 10.34 10.79 -2.16
C VAL A 339 11.52 10.00 -2.70
N MET A 340 11.82 8.86 -2.06
CA MET A 340 12.88 7.94 -2.49
C MET A 340 12.46 7.12 -3.72
N ALA A 341 12.20 7.82 -4.83
CA ALA A 341 11.89 7.20 -6.11
C ALA A 341 12.26 8.13 -7.28
N ALA A 342 12.51 7.52 -8.42
CA ALA A 342 12.69 8.19 -9.69
C ALA A 342 11.94 7.48 -10.80
N LEU A 343 11.70 8.21 -11.90
CA LEU A 343 11.22 7.65 -13.15
C LEU A 343 12.38 7.42 -14.09
N MET A 344 12.34 6.30 -14.81
CA MET A 344 13.32 5.95 -15.84
C MET A 344 12.62 5.26 -17.03
N PRO A 345 13.15 5.33 -18.25
CA PRO A 345 12.60 4.57 -19.38
C PRO A 345 12.47 3.08 -19.07
N GLN A 346 11.40 2.46 -19.56
CA GLN A 346 11.28 1.00 -19.55
C GLN A 346 12.40 0.41 -20.42
N GLU A 347 13.11 -0.59 -19.91
CA GLU A 347 14.02 -1.37 -20.75
C GLU A 347 13.12 -2.18 -21.70
N GLU A 348 13.26 -1.98 -23.02
CA GLU A 348 12.70 -2.91 -23.98
C GLU A 348 13.38 -4.25 -23.69
N ASP A 349 12.62 -5.25 -23.25
CA ASP A 349 13.15 -6.61 -23.16
C ASP A 349 13.65 -6.93 -24.57
N GLU A 350 14.98 -6.97 -24.74
CA GLU A 350 15.58 -7.56 -25.92
C GLU A 350 15.04 -8.98 -25.96
N GLU A 351 14.00 -9.22 -26.78
CA GLU A 351 13.48 -10.54 -27.06
C GLU A 351 14.71 -11.38 -27.33
N SER A 352 15.05 -12.27 -26.39
CA SER A 352 16.21 -13.12 -26.50
C SER A 352 15.97 -13.94 -27.76
N GLY A 353 16.55 -13.49 -28.87
CA GLY A 353 16.50 -14.17 -30.12
C GLY A 353 17.05 -15.55 -29.84
N SER A 354 16.17 -16.53 -29.73
CA SER A 354 16.56 -17.91 -29.83
C SER A 354 17.05 -18.06 -31.25
N ASP A 355 18.33 -17.78 -31.47
CA ASP A 355 19.08 -18.31 -32.59
C ASP A 355 19.01 -19.84 -32.46
N ASP A 356 17.91 -20.41 -32.95
CA ASP A 356 17.82 -21.81 -33.32
C ASP A 356 18.84 -22.00 -34.46
N GLU A 357 20.09 -22.23 -34.08
CA GLU A 357 21.11 -22.77 -34.98
C GLU A 357 20.56 -24.09 -35.55
N PRO A 358 20.35 -24.22 -36.86
CA PRO A 358 19.91 -25.47 -37.45
C PRO A 358 21.03 -26.49 -37.27
N ALA A 359 20.76 -27.54 -36.50
CA ALA A 359 21.64 -28.69 -36.32
C ALA A 359 22.10 -29.20 -37.70
N ALA A 360 23.41 -29.06 -37.96
CA ALA A 360 24.05 -29.58 -39.15
C ALA A 360 23.83 -31.10 -39.22
N GLN A 361 23.17 -31.54 -40.29
CA GLN A 361 23.06 -32.95 -40.65
C GLN A 361 24.45 -33.46 -41.00
N GLY A 362 25.00 -34.31 -40.13
CA GLY A 362 26.21 -35.08 -40.42
C GLY A 362 25.92 -36.13 -41.48
N THR A 363 26.49 -35.96 -42.66
CA THR A 363 26.80 -37.04 -43.61
C THR A 363 28.22 -37.52 -43.36
N GLU A 364 28.37 -38.73 -42.82
CA GLU A 364 29.12 -39.89 -43.37
C GLU A 364 29.23 -41.02 -42.34
#